data_AF-A0A4Q3HUQ8-F1
#
_entry.id   AF-A0A4Q3HUQ8-F1
#
_cell.length_a   1.000
_cell.length_b   1.000
_cell.length_c   1.000
_cell.angle_alpha   90.00
_cell.angle_beta   90.00
_cell.angle_gamma   90.00
#
_symmetry.space_group_name_H-M   'P 1'
#
loop_
_entity.id
_entity.type
_entity.pdbx_description
1 polymer ?
#
loop_
_entity_poly.entity_id
_entity_poly.type
_entity_poly.pdbx_seq_one_letter_code
_entity_poly.pdbx_strand_id
1 'polypeptide(L)'
;MTDYQKAAEKLAEHYGSREGMLLKQVIQFSTFQQPCDVTFYARRPMLDVTVSPKYGAALMYGAGAAKMQEMFATIEFTDGDSARLEDIWTFNPMPKGGLSAEDLAAADLSDGDAVAGPNGETVREMIRQTYHCQTDTETDEALRRFLAS
;
A
#
# COMPACT_ATOMS: atom_id res chain seq x y z
N MET A 1 24.57 -9.80 3.14
CA MET A 1 23.50 -8.80 3.28
C MET A 1 22.91 -8.57 1.91
N THR A 2 21.62 -8.87 1.73
CA THR A 2 20.93 -8.74 0.44
C THR A 2 20.70 -7.27 0.09
N ASP A 3 20.47 -6.93 -1.17
CA ASP A 3 20.18 -5.55 -1.57
C ASP A 3 18.87 -5.03 -0.97
N TYR A 4 17.94 -5.93 -0.64
CA TYR A 4 16.73 -5.62 0.11
C TYR A 4 17.04 -5.23 1.56
N GLN A 5 17.95 -5.92 2.25
CA GLN A 5 18.37 -5.55 3.60
C GLN A 5 19.01 -4.16 3.62
N LYS A 6 19.81 -3.82 2.60
CA LYS A 6 20.36 -2.46 2.42
C LYS A 6 19.27 -1.42 2.14
N ALA A 7 18.25 -1.77 1.36
CA ALA A 7 17.13 -0.88 1.08
C ALA A 7 16.28 -0.63 2.34
N ALA A 8 16.01 -1.69 3.11
CA ALA A 8 15.30 -1.61 4.38
C ALA A 8 16.07 -0.79 5.42
N GLU A 9 17.40 -0.95 5.52
CA GLU A 9 18.26 -0.11 6.37
C GLU A 9 18.20 1.36 5.94
N LYS A 10 18.35 1.66 4.65
CA LYS A 10 18.23 3.05 4.15
C LYS A 10 16.85 3.66 4.39
N LEU A 11 15.78 2.87 4.27
CA LEU A 11 14.42 3.30 4.59
C LEU A 11 14.27 3.56 6.09
N ALA A 12 14.83 2.71 6.96
CA ALA A 12 14.84 2.91 8.40
C ALA A 12 15.68 4.13 8.81
N GLU A 13 16.81 4.39 8.16
CA GLU A 13 17.62 5.60 8.35
C GLU A 13 16.82 6.87 8.00
N HIS A 14 15.99 6.83 6.96
CA HIS A 14 15.23 7.98 6.50
C HIS A 14 13.90 8.19 7.24
N TYR A 15 13.25 7.11 7.69
CA TYR A 15 11.91 7.14 8.28
C TYR A 15 11.86 6.79 9.78
N GLY A 16 12.96 6.33 10.35
CA GLY A 16 13.07 5.89 11.75
C GLY A 16 12.41 4.54 12.03
N SER A 17 11.21 4.31 11.50
CA SER A 17 10.48 3.04 11.61
C SER A 17 9.57 2.79 10.42
N ARG A 18 9.05 1.56 10.34
CA ARG A 18 7.99 1.20 9.42
C ARG A 18 6.73 2.04 9.63
N GLU A 19 6.32 2.29 10.88
CA GLU A 19 5.17 3.16 11.13
C GLU A 19 5.44 4.58 10.63
N GLY A 20 6.66 5.10 10.82
CA GLY A 20 7.06 6.41 10.28
C GLY A 20 6.92 6.49 8.76
N MET A 21 7.29 5.42 8.05
CA MET A 21 7.11 5.29 6.61
C MET A 21 5.62 5.30 6.22
N LEU A 22 4.79 4.48 6.89
CA LEU A 22 3.35 4.42 6.62
C LEU A 22 2.67 5.76 6.89
N LEU A 23 3.01 6.45 7.97
CA LEU A 23 2.48 7.78 8.30
C LEU A 23 2.77 8.80 7.19
N LYS A 24 3.98 8.76 6.63
CA LYS A 24 4.32 9.61 5.49
C LYS A 24 3.49 9.27 4.25
N GLN A 25 3.26 7.98 3.98
CA GLN A 25 2.38 7.55 2.90
C GLN A 25 0.93 8.02 3.12
N VAL A 26 0.40 7.93 4.34
CA VAL A 26 -0.93 8.47 4.69
C VAL A 26 -1.00 9.96 4.38
N ILE A 27 -0.01 10.76 4.81
CA ILE A 27 0.04 12.20 4.51
C ILE A 27 0.09 12.44 3.00
N GLN A 28 0.96 11.73 2.28
CA GLN A 28 1.12 11.88 0.85
C GLN A 28 -0.17 11.54 0.10
N PHE A 29 -0.79 10.41 0.41
CA PHE A 29 -2.01 9.94 -0.26
C PHE A 29 -3.20 10.82 0.08
N SER A 30 -3.29 11.26 1.34
CA SER A 30 -4.27 12.27 1.78
C SER A 30 -4.09 13.60 1.04
N THR A 31 -2.86 14.07 0.86
CA THR A 31 -2.58 15.36 0.22
C THR A 31 -2.87 15.34 -1.27
N PHE A 32 -2.44 14.30 -1.96
CA PHE A 32 -2.56 14.20 -3.41
C PHE A 32 -3.83 13.50 -3.88
N GLN A 33 -4.65 12.99 -2.95
CA GLN A 33 -5.82 12.18 -3.22
C GLN A 33 -5.47 11.08 -4.22
N GLN A 34 -4.39 10.35 -3.90
CA GLN A 34 -3.91 9.23 -4.70
C GLN A 34 -4.73 7.98 -4.34
N PRO A 35 -5.40 7.33 -5.30
CA PRO A 35 -6.01 6.02 -5.06
C PRO A 35 -4.95 4.99 -4.69
N CYS A 36 -5.33 4.02 -3.86
CA CYS A 36 -4.42 2.96 -3.42
C CYS A 36 -5.18 1.69 -3.02
N ASP A 37 -4.49 0.57 -3.14
CA ASP A 37 -4.84 -0.64 -2.41
C ASP A 37 -4.16 -0.60 -1.03
N VAL A 38 -4.86 -1.06 -0.01
CA VAL A 38 -4.36 -1.17 1.36
C VAL A 38 -4.40 -2.64 1.75
N THR A 39 -3.23 -3.21 2.00
CA THR A 39 -3.08 -4.59 2.44
C THR A 39 -2.92 -4.63 3.95
N PHE A 40 -3.26 -5.77 4.57
CA PHE A 40 -3.26 -5.93 6.03
C PHE A 40 -2.48 -7.17 6.43
N TYR A 41 -2.10 -7.26 7.70
CA TYR A 41 -1.45 -8.47 8.21
C TYR A 41 -2.40 -9.67 8.31
N ALA A 42 -3.66 -9.45 8.68
CA ALA A 42 -4.55 -10.50 9.14
C ALA A 42 -5.94 -10.50 8.47
N ARG A 43 -6.15 -9.69 7.43
CA ARG A 43 -7.43 -9.60 6.73
C ARG A 43 -7.27 -9.29 5.25
N ARG A 44 -8.36 -9.48 4.49
CA ARG A 44 -8.42 -9.12 3.06
C ARG A 44 -8.14 -7.62 2.85
N PRO A 45 -7.51 -7.26 1.71
CA PRO A 45 -7.17 -5.89 1.38
C PRO A 45 -8.41 -5.03 1.13
N MET A 46 -8.23 -3.71 1.26
CA MET A 46 -9.15 -2.70 0.75
C MET A 46 -8.60 -2.25 -0.61
N LEU A 47 -9.43 -2.28 -1.66
CA LEU A 47 -8.99 -2.01 -3.03
C LEU A 47 -9.52 -0.66 -3.52
N ASP A 48 -8.73 0.05 -4.31
CA ASP A 48 -9.09 1.32 -4.94
C ASP A 48 -9.64 2.38 -3.96
N VAL A 49 -9.14 2.39 -2.73
CA VAL A 49 -9.56 3.36 -1.69
C VAL A 49 -8.69 4.61 -1.74
N THR A 50 -9.20 5.72 -1.22
CA THR A 50 -8.44 6.96 -1.07
C THR A 50 -8.39 7.37 0.39
N VAL A 51 -7.21 7.74 0.89
CA VAL A 51 -7.05 8.24 2.25
C VAL A 51 -7.77 9.58 2.40
N SER A 52 -8.53 9.75 3.48
CA SER A 52 -9.28 10.98 3.78
C SER A 52 -8.38 12.22 3.66
N PRO A 53 -8.80 13.32 3.02
CA PRO A 53 -7.99 14.53 2.83
C PRO A 53 -7.64 15.25 4.14
N LYS A 54 -8.29 14.87 5.25
CA LYS A 54 -8.13 15.53 6.55
C LYS A 54 -6.70 15.49 7.09
N TYR A 55 -5.92 14.45 6.79
CA TYR A 55 -4.54 14.33 7.31
C TYR A 55 -3.60 15.34 6.64
N GLY A 56 -3.67 15.44 5.31
CA GLY A 56 -2.92 16.44 4.54
C GLY A 56 -3.36 17.86 4.91
N ALA A 57 -4.67 18.10 5.02
CA ALA A 57 -5.21 19.39 5.43
C ALA A 57 -4.75 19.79 6.85
N ALA A 58 -4.85 18.88 7.83
CA ALA A 58 -4.42 19.15 9.19
C ALA A 58 -2.95 19.56 9.26
N LEU A 59 -2.07 18.85 8.54
CA LEU A 59 -0.65 19.21 8.47
C LEU A 59 -0.45 20.58 7.78
N MET A 60 -1.12 20.82 6.66
CA MET A 60 -1.03 22.09 5.91
C MET A 60 -1.48 23.29 6.75
N TYR A 61 -2.49 23.11 7.60
CA TYR A 61 -3.01 24.13 8.51
C TYR A 61 -2.34 24.14 9.89
N GLY A 62 -1.19 23.47 10.04
CA GLY A 62 -0.32 23.60 11.21
C GLY A 62 -0.71 22.76 12.42
N ALA A 63 -1.40 21.64 12.22
CA ALA A 63 -1.63 20.68 13.30
C ALA A 63 -0.30 20.20 13.89
N GLY A 64 -0.12 20.39 15.19
CA GLY A 64 1.06 19.93 15.90
C GLY A 64 1.11 18.41 16.07
N ALA A 65 2.27 17.90 16.47
CA ALA A 65 2.53 16.45 16.60
C ALA A 65 1.49 15.69 17.43
N ALA A 66 1.03 16.26 18.56
CA ALA A 66 0.02 15.63 19.41
C ALA A 66 -1.32 15.42 18.69
N LYS A 67 -1.77 16.42 17.91
CA LYS A 67 -3.02 16.31 17.15
C LYS A 67 -2.89 15.32 16.01
N MET A 68 -1.75 15.34 15.32
CA MET A 68 -1.48 14.37 14.26
C MET A 68 -1.45 12.93 14.79
N GLN A 69 -0.83 12.70 15.96
CA GLN A 69 -0.81 11.39 16.60
C GLN A 69 -2.22 10.88 16.94
N GLU A 70 -3.08 11.74 17.49
CA GLU A 70 -4.50 11.40 17.73
C GLU A 70 -5.21 11.02 16.43
N MET A 71 -5.02 11.81 15.36
CA MET A 71 -5.64 11.54 14.07
C MET A 71 -5.17 10.21 13.46
N PHE A 72 -3.89 9.86 13.61
CA PHE A 72 -3.32 8.63 13.05
C PHE A 72 -3.69 7.35 13.82
N ALA A 73 -4.36 7.46 14.97
CA ALA A 73 -4.85 6.28 15.70
C ALA A 73 -5.79 5.42 14.85
N THR A 74 -6.52 6.05 13.92
CA THR A 74 -7.37 5.37 12.95
C THR A 74 -7.30 6.12 11.62
N ILE A 75 -6.88 5.42 10.57
CA ILE A 75 -6.80 5.93 9.21
C ILE A 75 -8.16 5.77 8.56
N GLU A 76 -8.77 6.89 8.20
CA GLU A 76 -10.06 6.95 7.51
C GLU A 76 -9.88 7.08 6.00
N PHE A 77 -10.78 6.45 5.28
CA PHE A 77 -10.83 6.44 3.82
C PHE A 77 -12.10 7.16 3.34
N THR A 78 -12.09 7.61 2.08
CA THR A 78 -13.18 8.42 1.49
C THR A 78 -14.48 7.65 1.28
N ASP A 79 -14.42 6.32 1.26
CA ASP A 79 -15.57 5.41 1.18
C ASP A 79 -16.26 5.18 2.54
N GLY A 80 -15.71 5.74 3.62
CA GLY A 80 -16.23 5.62 4.98
C GLY A 80 -15.60 4.47 5.79
N ASP A 81 -14.76 3.64 5.17
CA ASP A 81 -14.02 2.61 5.89
C ASP A 81 -12.87 3.21 6.70
N SER A 82 -12.34 2.40 7.62
CA SER A 82 -11.19 2.78 8.43
C SER A 82 -10.32 1.60 8.82
N ALA A 83 -9.06 1.89 9.17
CA ALA A 83 -8.11 0.91 9.66
C ALA A 83 -7.15 1.50 10.70
N ARG A 84 -6.69 0.67 11.63
CA ARG A 84 -5.58 1.04 12.52
C ARG A 84 -4.28 0.93 11.74
N LEU A 85 -3.37 1.89 11.95
CA LEU A 85 -2.07 1.90 11.26
C LEU A 85 -1.26 0.61 11.50
N GLU A 86 -1.37 0.03 12.71
CA GLU A 86 -0.68 -1.21 13.08
C GLU A 86 -1.18 -2.46 12.33
N ASP A 87 -2.42 -2.42 11.83
CA ASP A 87 -3.02 -3.55 11.10
C ASP A 87 -2.63 -3.55 9.62
N ILE A 88 -2.30 -2.37 9.07
CA ILE A 88 -1.92 -2.17 7.66
C ILE A 88 -0.57 -2.81 7.44
N TRP A 89 -0.39 -3.53 6.33
CA TRP A 89 0.88 -4.08 5.85
C TRP A 89 1.56 -3.13 4.84
N THR A 90 0.87 -2.77 3.76
CA THR A 90 1.37 -1.79 2.78
C THR A 90 0.23 -0.95 2.22
N PHE A 91 0.63 0.23 1.73
CA PHE A 91 -0.13 1.02 0.79
C PHE A 91 0.48 0.82 -0.61
N ASN A 92 -0.32 0.33 -1.57
CA ASN A 92 0.09 0.16 -2.96
C ASN A 92 -0.61 1.25 -3.81
N PRO A 93 0.12 2.24 -4.37
CA PRO A 93 -0.51 3.30 -5.15
C PRO A 93 -1.16 2.75 -6.42
N MET A 94 -2.34 3.25 -6.76
CA MET A 94 -3.09 2.91 -7.98
C MET A 94 -3.22 4.12 -8.89
N PRO A 95 -3.19 3.99 -10.22
CA PRO A 95 -3.29 5.12 -11.14
C PRO A 95 -4.50 6.02 -10.89
N LYS A 96 -4.32 7.34 -11.06
CA LYS A 96 -5.44 8.29 -10.98
C LYS A 96 -6.37 8.05 -12.16
N GLY A 97 -7.64 7.74 -11.87
CA GLY A 97 -8.61 7.31 -12.88
C GLY A 97 -8.89 5.81 -12.85
N GLY A 98 -8.16 5.04 -12.04
CA GLY A 98 -8.32 3.58 -11.91
C GLY A 98 -7.65 2.82 -13.05
N LEU A 99 -7.76 1.49 -12.99
CA LEU A 99 -7.32 0.59 -14.06
C LEU A 99 -8.53 0.18 -14.90
N SER A 100 -8.41 0.28 -16.22
CA SER A 100 -9.43 -0.24 -17.13
C SER A 100 -9.32 -1.76 -17.27
N ALA A 101 -10.39 -2.38 -17.79
CA ALA A 101 -10.34 -3.81 -18.12
C ALA A 101 -9.28 -4.13 -19.20
N GLU A 102 -8.99 -3.17 -20.09
CA GLU A 102 -7.94 -3.29 -21.09
C GLU A 102 -6.55 -3.29 -20.45
N ASP A 103 -6.30 -2.37 -19.50
CA ASP A 103 -5.03 -2.31 -18.76
C ASP A 103 -4.77 -3.62 -18.01
N LEU A 104 -5.79 -4.14 -17.33
CA LEU A 104 -5.69 -5.42 -16.62
C LEU A 104 -5.47 -6.59 -17.58
N ALA A 105 -6.13 -6.60 -18.74
CA ALA A 105 -5.97 -7.67 -19.73
C ALA A 105 -4.61 -7.63 -20.44
N ALA A 106 -4.00 -6.45 -20.54
CA ALA A 106 -2.69 -6.25 -21.15
C ALA A 106 -1.51 -6.69 -20.26
N ALA A 107 -1.72 -6.85 -18.95
CA ALA A 107 -0.69 -7.28 -18.03
C ALA A 107 -0.22 -8.72 -18.33
N ASP A 108 1.08 -8.89 -18.56
CA ASP A 108 1.69 -10.20 -18.78
C ASP A 108 1.93 -10.92 -17.45
N LEU A 109 1.13 -11.93 -17.17
CA LEU A 109 1.23 -12.71 -15.93
C LEU A 109 2.54 -13.49 -15.78
N SER A 110 3.30 -13.69 -16.86
CA SER A 110 4.61 -14.36 -16.80
C SER A 110 5.67 -13.51 -16.09
N ASP A 111 5.50 -12.17 -16.05
CA ASP A 111 6.33 -11.29 -15.23
C ASP A 111 6.20 -11.61 -13.72
N GLY A 112 5.08 -12.23 -13.33
CA GLY A 112 4.86 -12.74 -11.99
C GLY A 112 5.82 -13.83 -11.55
N ASP A 113 6.46 -14.54 -12.48
CA ASP A 113 7.33 -15.68 -12.18
C ASP A 113 8.78 -15.24 -11.89
N ALA A 114 9.09 -13.95 -12.06
CA ALA A 114 10.38 -13.39 -11.70
C ALA A 114 10.61 -13.43 -10.19
N VAL A 115 11.80 -13.88 -9.78
CA VAL A 115 12.23 -13.88 -8.37
C VAL A 115 12.58 -12.46 -7.95
N ALA A 116 11.81 -11.91 -7.01
CA ALA A 116 11.98 -10.54 -6.52
C ALA A 116 11.89 -10.44 -4.98
N GLY A 117 11.44 -11.51 -4.32
CA GLY A 117 11.26 -11.56 -2.87
C GLY A 117 12.57 -11.69 -2.10
N PRO A 118 12.61 -11.18 -0.85
CA PRO A 118 13.82 -11.21 -0.04
C PRO A 118 14.27 -12.62 0.36
N ASN A 119 13.38 -13.62 0.32
CA ASN A 119 13.67 -15.02 0.62
C ASN A 119 13.65 -15.91 -0.64
N GLY A 120 13.70 -15.30 -1.82
CA GLY A 120 13.66 -16.02 -3.10
C GLY A 120 12.26 -16.27 -3.64
N GLU A 121 11.24 -15.60 -3.09
CA GLU A 121 9.87 -15.67 -3.61
C GLU A 121 9.75 -15.03 -4.99
N THR A 122 8.86 -15.56 -5.82
CA THR A 122 8.43 -14.89 -7.06
C THR A 122 7.53 -13.69 -6.74
N VAL A 123 7.40 -12.75 -7.69
CA VAL A 123 6.43 -11.64 -7.57
C VAL A 123 5.02 -12.18 -7.30
N ARG A 124 4.62 -13.26 -8.00
CA ARG A 124 3.34 -13.95 -7.82
C ARG A 124 3.14 -14.46 -6.40
N GLU A 125 4.16 -15.09 -5.81
CA GLU A 125 4.12 -15.56 -4.42
C GLU A 125 4.00 -14.39 -3.43
N MET A 126 4.74 -13.31 -3.66
CA MET A 126 4.65 -12.10 -2.85
C MET A 126 3.24 -11.48 -2.91
N ILE A 127 2.65 -11.38 -4.11
CA ILE A 127 1.31 -10.84 -4.29
C ILE A 127 0.26 -11.72 -3.61
N ARG A 128 0.33 -13.04 -3.78
CA ARG A 128 -0.57 -13.98 -3.10
C ARG A 128 -0.58 -13.79 -1.59
N GLN A 129 0.61 -13.67 -0.99
CA GLN A 129 0.75 -13.45 0.45
C GLN A 129 0.26 -12.06 0.88
N THR A 130 0.64 -11.03 0.13
CA THR A 130 0.32 -9.63 0.45
C THR A 130 -1.17 -9.33 0.34
N TYR A 131 -1.86 -9.90 -0.65
CA TYR A 131 -3.29 -9.72 -0.89
C TYR A 131 -4.16 -10.81 -0.22
N HIS A 132 -3.56 -11.77 0.49
CA HIS A 132 -4.25 -12.90 1.13
C HIS A 132 -5.12 -13.71 0.17
N CYS A 133 -4.64 -13.93 -1.06
CA CYS A 133 -5.36 -14.68 -2.08
C CYS A 133 -5.43 -16.17 -1.71
N GLN A 134 -6.63 -16.74 -1.79
CA GLN A 134 -6.91 -18.15 -1.47
C GLN A 134 -6.84 -19.04 -2.71
N THR A 135 -7.04 -18.46 -3.89
CA THR A 135 -7.05 -19.17 -5.17
C THR A 135 -6.06 -18.56 -6.16
N ASP A 136 -5.72 -19.33 -7.18
CA ASP A 136 -4.84 -18.86 -8.26
C ASP A 136 -5.52 -17.78 -9.10
N THR A 137 -6.85 -17.87 -9.26
CA THR A 137 -7.65 -16.81 -9.90
C THR A 137 -7.57 -15.49 -9.14
N GLU A 138 -7.78 -15.51 -7.81
CA GLU A 138 -7.61 -14.30 -6.99
C GLU A 138 -6.17 -13.77 -7.04
N THR A 139 -5.18 -14.66 -7.13
CA THR A 139 -3.77 -14.29 -7.26
C THR A 139 -3.50 -13.61 -8.60
N ASP A 140 -4.02 -14.14 -9.69
CA ASP A 140 -3.89 -13.59 -11.04
C ASP A 140 -4.57 -12.22 -11.16
N GLU A 141 -5.72 -12.04 -10.53
CA GLU A 141 -6.42 -10.74 -10.49
C GLU A 141 -5.59 -9.69 -9.73
N ALA A 142 -5.10 -10.02 -8.54
CA ALA A 142 -4.24 -9.12 -7.77
C ALA A 142 -2.91 -8.83 -8.49
N LEU A 143 -2.34 -9.83 -9.16
CA LEU A 143 -1.10 -9.69 -9.91
C LEU A 143 -1.27 -8.77 -11.12
N ARG A 144 -2.38 -8.89 -11.88
CA ARG A 144 -2.70 -7.94 -12.96
C ARG A 144 -2.80 -6.51 -12.45
N ARG A 145 -3.45 -6.32 -11.29
CA ARG A 145 -3.56 -4.99 -10.67
C ARG A 145 -2.19 -4.41 -10.34
N PHE A 146 -1.31 -5.22 -9.73
CA PHE A 146 0.05 -4.81 -9.39
C PHE A 146 0.92 -4.51 -10.63
N LEU A 147 0.80 -5.30 -11.69
CA LEU A 147 1.60 -5.12 -12.91
C LEU A 147 1.11 -3.93 -13.76
N ALA A 148 -0.18 -3.60 -13.70
CA ALA A 148 -0.77 -2.49 -14.43
C ALA A 148 -0.71 -1.14 -13.67
N SER A 149 -0.31 -1.13 -12.39
CA SER A 149 -0.25 0.06 -11.53
C SER A 149 1.05 0.86 -11.63
#